data_AF-A0AA45L8T7-F1
#
_entry.id   AF-A0AA45L8T7-F1
#
_cell.length_a   1.000
_cell.length_b   1.000
_cell.length_c   1.000
_cell.angle_alpha   90.00
_cell.angle_beta   90.00
_cell.angle_gamma   90.00
#
_symmetry.space_group_name_H-M   'P 1'
#
loop_
_entity.id
_entity.type
_entity.pdbx_description
1 polymer ?
#
loop_
_entity_poly.entity_id
_entity_poly.type
_entity_poly.pdbx_seq_one_letter_code
_entity_poly.pdbx_strand_id
1 'polypeptide(L)'
;MTGTLGIIGAGMIGGTLARQAVARGMEVVLSNSRGADSLAELVAELGPRARAATPAEAARAGDLVVATVPLHALDQLPADALAGRIVIDTMNYYPQRDRAIGELDSNSVTSSELVQRELPGARVVKAFNSISFFNLANAARPSGAPDRSALPIAGDDVEAKAAVVELLDVLGFDAVDTGSLADSWRSEPGTPVYVQPYLPGTPPEGVGQEEALRWLHENPGEPVTAARVRELVAEAVRGQAGGVLPGGF
;
A
#
# COMPACT_ATOMS: atom_id res chain seq x y z
N MET A 1 -0.67 -7.30 -17.35
CA MET A 1 0.64 -6.67 -17.60
C MET A 1 1.76 -7.67 -17.40
N THR A 2 2.77 -7.68 -18.27
CA THR A 2 4.05 -8.41 -18.07
C THR A 2 5.16 -7.39 -17.76
N GLY A 3 4.95 -6.57 -16.73
CA GLY A 3 5.85 -5.48 -16.34
C GLY A 3 6.70 -5.82 -15.11
N THR A 4 7.62 -4.93 -14.78
CA THR A 4 8.45 -5.01 -13.56
C THR A 4 7.88 -4.11 -12.47
N LEU A 5 7.64 -4.69 -11.28
CA LEU A 5 7.28 -3.94 -10.08
C LEU A 5 8.53 -3.71 -9.22
N GLY A 6 8.97 -2.45 -9.12
CA GLY A 6 9.99 -2.05 -8.16
C GLY A 6 9.37 -1.88 -6.79
N ILE A 7 9.97 -2.44 -5.73
CA ILE A 7 9.45 -2.32 -4.37
C ILE A 7 10.56 -1.80 -3.44
N ILE A 8 10.30 -0.64 -2.83
CA ILE A 8 11.15 -0.02 -1.81
C ILE A 8 10.48 -0.21 -0.45
N GLY A 9 11.04 -1.13 0.34
CA GLY A 9 10.47 -1.62 1.58
C GLY A 9 9.93 -3.05 1.40
N ALA A 10 10.53 -4.01 2.11
CA ALA A 10 10.12 -5.41 2.08
C ALA A 10 9.50 -5.84 3.43
N GLY A 11 8.69 -4.97 4.02
CA GLY A 11 7.90 -5.29 5.21
C GLY A 11 6.65 -6.11 4.87
N MET A 12 5.66 -6.10 5.76
CA MET A 12 4.42 -6.89 5.60
C MET A 12 3.69 -6.58 4.29
N ILE A 13 3.50 -5.30 3.95
CA ILE A 13 2.85 -4.88 2.70
C ILE A 13 3.72 -5.19 1.48
N GLY A 14 4.98 -4.72 1.47
CA GLY A 14 5.88 -4.93 0.33
C GLY A 14 6.15 -6.40 -0.01
N GLY A 15 6.35 -7.25 1.00
CA GLY A 15 6.49 -8.69 0.80
C GLY A 15 5.21 -9.33 0.25
N THR A 16 4.05 -8.90 0.73
CA THR A 16 2.76 -9.40 0.21
C THR A 16 2.52 -8.98 -1.24
N LEU A 17 2.79 -7.71 -1.58
CA LEU A 17 2.70 -7.22 -2.96
C LEU A 17 3.67 -7.97 -3.88
N ALA A 18 4.88 -8.27 -3.43
CA ALA A 18 5.83 -9.07 -4.20
C ALA A 18 5.29 -10.47 -4.51
N ARG A 19 4.72 -11.16 -3.51
CA ARG A 19 4.08 -12.47 -3.71
C ARG A 19 2.94 -12.40 -4.71
N GLN A 20 2.06 -11.40 -4.56
CA GLN A 20 0.92 -11.22 -5.46
C GLN A 20 1.40 -10.92 -6.90
N ALA A 21 2.36 -10.01 -7.07
CA ALA A 21 2.89 -9.66 -8.38
C ALA A 21 3.54 -10.87 -9.09
N VAL A 22 4.39 -11.64 -8.39
CA VAL A 22 5.01 -12.85 -8.93
C VAL A 22 3.97 -13.91 -9.28
N ALA A 23 2.96 -14.12 -8.43
CA ALA A 23 1.86 -15.05 -8.69
C ALA A 23 1.02 -14.67 -9.92
N ARG A 24 1.08 -13.40 -10.35
CA ARG A 24 0.46 -12.87 -11.58
C ARG A 24 1.44 -12.76 -12.74
N GLY A 25 2.65 -13.31 -12.60
CA GLY A 25 3.66 -13.40 -13.66
C GLY A 25 4.46 -12.12 -13.89
N MET A 26 4.41 -11.16 -12.97
CA MET A 26 5.25 -9.96 -13.03
C MET A 26 6.67 -10.23 -12.53
N GLU A 27 7.63 -9.46 -13.05
CA GLU A 27 8.97 -9.39 -12.48
C GLU A 27 8.98 -8.45 -11.27
N VAL A 28 9.76 -8.77 -10.24
CA VAL A 28 9.82 -8.00 -8.99
C VAL A 28 11.27 -7.69 -8.64
N VAL A 29 11.54 -6.41 -8.37
CA VAL A 29 12.84 -5.96 -7.85
C VAL A 29 12.62 -5.36 -6.47
N LEU A 30 13.09 -6.07 -5.44
CA LEU A 30 12.87 -5.73 -4.04
C LEU A 30 14.08 -5.05 -3.41
N SER A 31 13.82 -4.09 -2.52
CA SER A 31 14.84 -3.47 -1.69
C SER A 31 14.30 -3.20 -0.28
N ASN A 32 15.20 -3.09 0.69
CA ASN A 32 14.89 -2.66 2.04
C ASN A 32 16.09 -1.89 2.65
N SER A 33 15.94 -1.39 3.87
CA SER A 33 16.99 -0.66 4.58
C SER A 33 18.12 -1.53 5.15
N ARG A 34 17.94 -2.86 5.18
CA ARG A 34 18.93 -3.82 5.74
C ARG A 34 19.86 -4.40 4.68
N GLY A 35 19.73 -3.96 3.43
CA GLY A 35 20.55 -4.42 2.30
C GLY A 35 19.99 -5.67 1.63
N ALA A 36 20.41 -5.89 0.37
CA ALA A 36 19.90 -6.94 -0.51
C ALA A 36 20.06 -8.36 0.09
N ASP A 37 21.16 -8.64 0.79
CA ASP A 37 21.42 -9.95 1.39
C ASP A 37 20.36 -10.34 2.42
N SER A 38 19.77 -9.37 3.11
CA SER A 38 18.70 -9.60 4.09
C SER A 38 17.37 -10.09 3.45
N LEU A 39 17.29 -10.09 2.12
CA LEU A 39 16.13 -10.54 1.34
C LEU A 39 16.32 -11.92 0.73
N ALA A 40 17.42 -12.61 1.01
CA ALA A 40 17.76 -13.89 0.38
C ALA A 40 16.63 -14.94 0.51
N GLU A 41 16.05 -15.08 1.71
CA GLU A 41 14.94 -16.03 1.94
C GLU A 41 13.68 -15.66 1.16
N LEU A 42 13.29 -14.38 1.17
CA LEU A 42 12.12 -13.90 0.43
C LEU A 42 12.30 -14.07 -1.07
N VAL A 43 13.49 -13.76 -1.61
CA VAL A 43 13.79 -13.96 -3.03
C VAL A 43 13.78 -15.43 -3.41
N ALA A 44 14.36 -16.30 -2.58
CA ALA A 44 14.33 -17.74 -2.80
C ALA A 44 12.90 -18.29 -2.83
N GLU A 45 12.02 -17.80 -1.95
CA GLU A 45 10.61 -18.16 -1.92
C GLU A 45 9.85 -17.67 -3.16
N LEU A 46 10.09 -16.44 -3.59
CA LEU A 46 9.45 -15.85 -4.78
C LEU A 46 9.96 -16.47 -6.10
N GLY A 47 11.14 -17.07 -6.09
CA GLY A 47 11.71 -17.76 -7.24
C GLY A 47 12.24 -16.83 -8.33
N PRO A 48 12.33 -17.30 -9.59
CA PRO A 48 13.17 -16.68 -10.62
C PRO A 48 12.68 -15.30 -11.12
N ARG A 49 11.43 -14.92 -10.80
CA ARG A 49 10.87 -13.61 -11.17
C ARG A 49 11.16 -12.51 -10.15
N ALA A 50 11.87 -12.83 -9.08
CA ALA A 50 12.21 -11.86 -8.05
C ALA A 50 13.72 -11.77 -7.86
N ARG A 51 14.19 -10.56 -7.58
CA ARG A 51 15.57 -10.33 -7.13
C ARG A 51 15.64 -9.21 -6.10
N ALA A 52 16.63 -9.29 -5.23
CA ALA A 52 16.98 -8.22 -4.31
C ALA A 52 17.88 -7.18 -5.00
N ALA A 53 17.79 -5.94 -4.55
CA ALA A 53 18.54 -4.80 -5.07
C ALA A 53 18.64 -3.68 -4.02
N THR A 54 19.40 -2.63 -4.35
CA THR A 54 19.33 -1.35 -3.63
C THR A 54 18.02 -0.61 -3.94
N PRO A 55 17.59 0.35 -3.09
CA PRO A 55 16.42 1.18 -3.37
C PRO A 55 16.47 1.89 -4.73
N ALA A 56 17.64 2.41 -5.11
CA ALA A 56 17.80 3.11 -6.39
C ALA A 56 17.70 2.16 -7.60
N GLU A 57 18.18 0.91 -7.47
CA GLU A 57 18.04 -0.10 -8.52
C GLU A 57 16.60 -0.59 -8.64
N ALA A 58 15.89 -0.79 -7.53
CA ALA A 58 14.47 -1.11 -7.54
C ALA A 58 13.64 0.01 -8.20
N ALA A 59 13.94 1.28 -7.87
CA ALA A 59 13.32 2.45 -8.49
C ALA A 59 13.53 2.50 -10.02
N ARG A 60 14.76 2.27 -10.50
CA ARG A 60 15.07 2.36 -11.93
C ARG A 60 14.53 1.19 -12.76
N ALA A 61 14.44 0.02 -12.15
CA ALA A 61 13.99 -1.20 -12.83
C ALA A 61 12.46 -1.29 -12.92
N GLY A 62 11.72 -0.68 -11.99
CA GLY A 62 10.26 -0.71 -11.97
C GLY A 62 9.64 0.13 -13.09
N ASP A 63 8.68 -0.45 -13.80
CA ASP A 63 7.73 0.30 -14.63
C ASP A 63 6.77 1.08 -13.72
N LEU A 64 6.40 0.46 -12.61
CA LEU A 64 5.75 1.05 -11.44
C LEU A 64 6.63 0.80 -10.21
N VAL A 65 6.67 1.76 -9.28
CA VAL A 65 7.48 1.63 -8.06
C VAL A 65 6.60 1.78 -6.83
N VAL A 66 6.60 0.80 -5.94
CA VAL A 66 5.92 0.86 -4.65
C VAL A 66 6.88 1.40 -3.60
N ALA A 67 6.51 2.50 -2.95
CA ALA A 67 7.16 3.02 -1.76
C ALA A 67 6.35 2.62 -0.52
N THR A 68 6.86 1.69 0.27
CA THR A 68 6.17 1.08 1.42
C THR A 68 7.07 1.06 2.66
N VAL A 69 7.59 2.23 3.03
CA VAL A 69 8.44 2.44 4.21
C VAL A 69 7.66 3.14 5.33
N PRO A 70 8.13 3.13 6.59
CA PRO A 70 7.63 4.07 7.59
C PRO A 70 7.78 5.52 7.11
N LEU A 71 6.81 6.39 7.44
CA LEU A 71 6.79 7.75 6.90
C LEU A 71 8.01 8.59 7.35
N HIS A 72 8.57 8.31 8.53
CA HIS A 72 9.79 8.98 8.99
C HIS A 72 11.05 8.65 8.17
N ALA A 73 11.00 7.62 7.32
CA ALA A 73 12.09 7.21 6.44
C ALA A 73 11.93 7.78 5.02
N LEU A 74 11.04 8.77 4.83
CA LEU A 74 10.78 9.41 3.54
C LEU A 74 12.04 10.03 2.93
N ASP A 75 12.92 10.60 3.77
CA ASP A 75 14.20 11.19 3.38
C ASP A 75 15.23 10.15 2.88
N GLN A 76 14.98 8.86 3.10
CA GLN A 76 15.82 7.76 2.62
C GLN A 76 15.39 7.25 1.23
N LEU A 77 14.27 7.72 0.68
CA LEU A 77 13.86 7.35 -0.66
C LEU A 77 14.80 7.98 -1.70
N PRO A 78 15.19 7.24 -2.76
CA PRO A 78 16.15 7.72 -3.75
C PRO A 78 15.45 8.66 -4.76
N ALA A 79 15.18 9.90 -4.36
CA ALA A 79 14.43 10.88 -5.14
C ALA A 79 14.92 11.01 -6.59
N ASP A 80 16.23 11.08 -6.81
CA ASP A 80 16.84 11.15 -8.15
C ASP A 80 16.52 9.93 -9.02
N ALA A 81 16.46 8.74 -8.43
CA ALA A 81 16.13 7.50 -9.15
C ALA A 81 14.62 7.37 -9.40
N LEU A 82 13.79 8.04 -8.60
CA LEU A 82 12.33 8.08 -8.69
C LEU A 82 11.82 9.20 -9.61
N ALA A 83 12.68 10.13 -10.02
CA ALA A 83 12.30 11.17 -10.98
C ALA A 83 11.75 10.56 -12.29
N GLY A 84 10.59 11.06 -12.73
CA GLY A 84 9.81 10.56 -13.88
C GLY A 84 9.01 9.27 -13.63
N ARG A 85 9.22 8.60 -12.48
CA ARG A 85 8.56 7.34 -12.15
C ARG A 85 7.16 7.57 -11.60
N ILE A 86 6.30 6.58 -11.82
CA ILE A 86 5.04 6.46 -11.10
C ILE A 86 5.34 5.77 -9.78
N VAL A 87 5.07 6.46 -8.68
CA VAL A 87 5.35 5.98 -7.32
C VAL A 87 4.03 5.73 -6.61
N ILE A 88 3.81 4.47 -6.25
CA ILE A 88 2.66 4.04 -5.46
C ILE A 88 3.03 4.21 -3.98
N ASP A 89 2.41 5.19 -3.35
CA ASP A 89 2.53 5.48 -1.93
C ASP A 89 1.55 4.62 -1.13
N THR A 90 2.06 3.68 -0.34
CA THR A 90 1.25 2.85 0.57
C THR A 90 1.32 3.33 2.03
N MET A 91 1.98 4.46 2.29
CA MET A 91 2.35 4.89 3.62
C MET A 91 1.16 5.52 4.35
N ASN A 92 1.20 5.42 5.67
CA ASN A 92 0.28 6.08 6.57
C ASN A 92 1.10 6.70 7.70
N TYR A 93 0.65 7.86 8.19
CA TYR A 93 1.27 8.54 9.32
C TYR A 93 0.84 7.89 10.65
N TYR A 94 1.83 7.56 11.49
CA TYR A 94 1.62 7.09 12.85
C TYR A 94 2.58 7.85 13.78
N PRO A 95 2.14 8.90 14.50
CA PRO A 95 3.01 9.78 15.30
C PRO A 95 3.96 9.06 16.26
N GLN A 96 3.57 7.88 16.74
CA GLN A 96 4.29 7.05 17.70
C GLN A 96 5.48 6.33 17.04
N ARG A 97 5.33 5.96 15.77
CA ARG A 97 6.39 5.35 14.94
C ARG A 97 7.20 6.40 14.21
N ASP A 98 6.51 7.39 13.65
CA ASP A 98 7.09 8.35 12.71
C ASP A 98 7.64 9.61 13.38
N ARG A 99 7.44 9.72 14.70
CA ARG A 99 7.58 10.96 15.48
C ARG A 99 6.59 12.01 15.01
N ALA A 100 6.22 12.93 15.90
CA ALA A 100 5.28 13.99 15.57
C ALA A 100 5.81 14.86 14.41
N ILE A 101 5.04 15.00 13.34
CA ILE A 101 5.32 15.84 12.17
C ILE A 101 4.30 16.98 12.21
N GLY A 102 4.75 18.18 12.61
CA GLY A 102 3.85 19.29 12.92
C GLY A 102 2.91 19.73 11.78
N GLU A 103 3.35 19.62 10.53
CA GLU A 103 2.50 19.92 9.36
C GLU A 103 1.36 18.90 9.18
N LEU A 104 1.60 17.63 9.50
CA LEU A 104 0.55 16.61 9.49
C LEU A 104 -0.36 16.78 10.72
N ASP A 105 0.22 16.98 11.91
CA ASP A 105 -0.54 17.17 13.15
C ASP A 105 -1.49 18.37 13.08
N SER A 106 -1.09 19.43 12.35
CA SER A 106 -1.91 20.62 12.11
C SER A 106 -2.83 20.51 10.89
N ASN A 107 -2.84 19.37 10.19
CA ASN A 107 -3.56 19.16 8.94
C ASN A 107 -3.22 20.17 7.82
N SER A 108 -2.04 20.81 7.87
CA SER A 108 -1.64 21.77 6.83
C SER A 108 -1.34 21.10 5.49
N VAL A 109 -0.93 19.82 5.53
CA VAL A 109 -0.75 18.95 4.37
C VAL A 109 -1.27 17.54 4.70
N THR A 110 -1.61 16.76 3.68
CA THR A 110 -1.85 15.32 3.81
C THR A 110 -0.55 14.52 3.78
N SER A 111 -0.59 13.26 4.22
CA SER A 111 0.62 12.41 4.22
C SER A 111 1.20 12.22 2.82
N SER A 112 0.35 12.09 1.81
CA SER A 112 0.81 11.90 0.42
C SER A 112 1.21 13.20 -0.28
N GLU A 113 0.66 14.36 0.11
CA GLU A 113 1.22 15.66 -0.31
C GLU A 113 2.65 15.85 0.23
N LEU A 114 2.91 15.44 1.48
CA LEU A 114 4.27 15.43 2.03
C LEU A 114 5.20 14.51 1.23
N VAL A 115 4.73 13.30 0.85
CA VAL A 115 5.50 12.37 0.00
C VAL A 115 5.82 12.98 -1.37
N GLN A 116 4.84 13.59 -2.03
CA GLN A 116 5.03 14.25 -3.32
C GLN A 116 6.00 15.44 -3.23
N ARG A 117 6.01 16.16 -2.11
CA ARG A 117 6.97 17.25 -1.86
C ARG A 117 8.41 16.75 -1.74
N GLU A 118 8.64 15.63 -1.06
CA GLU A 118 9.97 15.02 -0.94
C GLU A 118 10.41 14.29 -2.22
N LEU A 119 9.46 13.94 -3.09
CA LEU A 119 9.71 13.30 -4.39
C LEU A 119 9.24 14.20 -5.55
N PRO A 120 9.79 15.41 -5.71
CA PRO A 120 9.23 16.42 -6.63
C PRO A 120 9.28 16.02 -8.11
N GLY A 121 10.17 15.09 -8.48
CA GLY A 121 10.26 14.56 -9.83
C GLY A 121 9.35 13.35 -10.11
N ALA A 122 8.75 12.74 -9.08
CA ALA A 122 7.90 11.56 -9.22
C ALA A 122 6.43 11.94 -9.46
N ARG A 123 5.67 11.00 -10.01
CA ARG A 123 4.20 11.07 -10.11
C ARG A 123 3.62 10.16 -9.02
N VAL A 124 3.27 10.74 -7.87
CA VAL A 124 2.81 9.97 -6.71
C VAL A 124 1.32 9.64 -6.81
N VAL A 125 0.98 8.39 -6.51
CA VAL A 125 -0.40 7.90 -6.37
C VAL A 125 -0.51 7.14 -5.05
N LYS A 126 -1.39 7.56 -4.16
CA LYS A 126 -1.72 6.80 -2.95
C LYS A 126 -2.57 5.59 -3.31
N ALA A 127 -2.15 4.40 -2.92
CA ALA A 127 -2.93 3.17 -3.06
C ALA A 127 -2.47 2.11 -2.04
N PHE A 128 -3.27 1.07 -1.82
CA PHE A 128 -3.03 -0.01 -0.84
C PHE A 128 -2.90 0.42 0.62
N ASN A 129 -2.94 1.72 0.93
CA ASN A 129 -2.75 2.23 2.28
C ASN A 129 -3.91 1.84 3.22
N SER A 130 -5.11 1.61 2.68
CA SER A 130 -6.34 1.33 3.43
C SER A 130 -6.65 -0.16 3.63
N ILE A 131 -5.81 -1.08 3.15
CA ILE A 131 -6.01 -2.53 3.28
C ILE A 131 -4.90 -3.15 4.13
N SER A 132 -5.26 -4.12 4.98
CA SER A 132 -4.26 -4.88 5.75
C SER A 132 -3.47 -5.82 4.84
N PHE A 133 -2.25 -6.19 5.24
CA PHE A 133 -1.45 -7.14 4.45
C PHE A 133 -2.07 -8.55 4.40
N PHE A 134 -2.83 -8.96 5.41
CA PHE A 134 -3.57 -10.22 5.39
C PHE A 134 -4.70 -10.21 4.36
N ASN A 135 -5.47 -9.13 4.32
CA ASN A 135 -6.55 -9.01 3.33
C ASN A 135 -5.98 -8.84 1.92
N LEU A 136 -4.88 -8.10 1.78
CA LEU A 136 -4.16 -8.02 0.51
C LEU A 136 -3.70 -9.39 0.01
N ALA A 137 -3.29 -10.29 0.92
CA ALA A 137 -2.87 -11.64 0.56
C ALA A 137 -4.04 -12.54 0.13
N ASN A 138 -5.23 -12.40 0.73
CA ASN A 138 -6.30 -13.39 0.62
C ASN A 138 -7.54 -12.91 -0.16
N ALA A 139 -7.75 -11.60 -0.27
CA ALA A 139 -8.94 -11.02 -0.91
C ALA A 139 -8.79 -10.83 -2.43
N ALA A 140 -7.62 -11.10 -3.01
CA ALA A 140 -7.42 -10.99 -4.45
C ALA A 140 -8.38 -11.93 -5.21
N ARG A 141 -9.03 -11.41 -6.26
CA ARG A 141 -9.90 -12.18 -7.15
C ARG A 141 -9.55 -11.91 -8.62
N PRO A 142 -9.81 -12.85 -9.54
CA PRO A 142 -9.61 -12.61 -10.98
C PRO A 142 -10.38 -11.39 -11.47
N SER A 143 -9.87 -10.75 -12.53
CA SER A 143 -10.54 -9.62 -13.16
C SER A 143 -11.99 -9.97 -13.56
N GLY A 144 -12.92 -9.06 -13.24
CA GLY A 144 -14.36 -9.23 -13.49
C GLY A 144 -15.10 -10.15 -12.52
N ALA A 145 -14.44 -10.73 -11.50
CA ALA A 145 -15.14 -11.49 -10.49
C ALA A 145 -16.10 -10.59 -9.68
N PRO A 146 -17.34 -11.06 -9.38
CA PRO A 146 -18.36 -10.24 -8.73
C PRO A 146 -18.07 -9.94 -7.25
N ASP A 147 -17.14 -10.68 -6.64
CA ASP A 147 -16.74 -10.59 -5.23
C ASP A 147 -15.40 -9.87 -5.05
N ARG A 148 -15.05 -8.97 -5.98
CA ARG A 148 -13.85 -8.13 -5.86
C ARG A 148 -14.03 -7.00 -4.84
N SER A 149 -13.01 -6.83 -4.01
CA SER A 149 -12.85 -5.60 -3.23
C SER A 149 -12.27 -4.51 -4.11
N ALA A 150 -12.79 -3.29 -3.96
CA ALA A 150 -12.22 -2.09 -4.52
C ALA A 150 -11.33 -1.39 -3.49
N LEU A 151 -10.27 -0.71 -3.95
CA LEU A 151 -9.40 0.12 -3.11
C LEU A 151 -9.47 1.59 -3.55
N PRO A 152 -9.48 2.55 -2.60
CA PRO A 152 -9.37 3.96 -2.94
C PRO A 152 -7.97 4.27 -3.48
N ILE A 153 -7.90 5.11 -4.51
CA ILE A 153 -6.67 5.70 -5.03
C ILE A 153 -6.79 7.22 -5.11
N ALA A 154 -5.70 7.93 -4.87
CA ALA A 154 -5.63 9.39 -4.95
C ALA A 154 -4.32 9.83 -5.60
N GLY A 155 -4.36 10.84 -6.45
CA GLY A 155 -3.18 11.30 -7.20
C GLY A 155 -3.51 12.43 -8.17
N ASP A 156 -2.53 13.30 -8.41
CA ASP A 156 -2.73 14.51 -9.23
C ASP A 156 -2.48 14.25 -10.72
N ASP A 157 -1.73 13.20 -11.07
CA ASP A 157 -1.43 12.80 -12.44
C ASP A 157 -2.41 11.73 -12.93
N VAL A 158 -3.14 12.04 -14.00
CA VAL A 158 -4.20 11.17 -14.55
C VAL A 158 -3.65 9.89 -15.16
N GLU A 159 -2.52 9.95 -15.85
CA GLU A 159 -1.89 8.77 -16.48
C GLU A 159 -1.31 7.83 -15.42
N ALA A 160 -0.70 8.39 -14.37
CA ALA A 160 -0.21 7.64 -13.23
C ALA A 160 -1.35 6.90 -12.53
N LYS A 161 -2.48 7.57 -12.27
CA LYS A 161 -3.67 6.91 -11.71
C LYS A 161 -4.16 5.78 -12.60
N ALA A 162 -4.24 5.98 -13.91
CA ALA A 162 -4.67 4.93 -14.84
C ALA A 162 -3.75 3.68 -14.76
N ALA A 163 -2.43 3.86 -14.72
CA ALA A 163 -1.49 2.75 -14.58
C ALA A 163 -1.64 2.02 -13.22
N VAL A 164 -1.97 2.74 -12.14
CA VAL A 164 -2.25 2.13 -10.84
C VAL A 164 -3.59 1.38 -10.84
N VAL A 165 -4.61 1.85 -11.55
CA VAL A 165 -5.87 1.11 -11.77
C VAL A 165 -5.59 -0.22 -12.47
N GLU A 166 -4.75 -0.21 -13.53
CA GLU A 166 -4.36 -1.44 -14.23
C GLU A 166 -3.58 -2.40 -13.32
N LEU A 167 -2.70 -1.88 -12.45
CA LEU A 167 -1.98 -2.71 -11.48
C LEU A 167 -2.94 -3.34 -10.47
N LEU A 168 -3.86 -2.56 -9.91
CA LEU A 168 -4.89 -3.08 -9.01
C LEU A 168 -5.69 -4.20 -9.69
N ASP A 169 -6.06 -4.02 -10.95
CA ASP A 169 -6.77 -5.05 -11.71
C ASP A 169 -5.97 -6.35 -11.81
N VAL A 170 -4.69 -6.26 -12.18
CA VAL A 170 -3.78 -7.41 -12.25
C VAL A 170 -3.62 -8.10 -10.90
N LEU A 171 -3.50 -7.32 -9.81
CA LEU A 171 -3.33 -7.83 -8.45
C LEU A 171 -4.65 -8.32 -7.84
N GLY A 172 -5.77 -8.14 -8.52
CA GLY A 172 -7.05 -8.75 -8.19
C GLY A 172 -8.01 -7.85 -7.40
N PHE A 173 -7.86 -6.53 -7.51
CA PHE A 173 -8.67 -5.52 -6.84
C PHE A 173 -9.25 -4.53 -7.86
N ASP A 174 -10.43 -3.99 -7.57
CA ASP A 174 -10.95 -2.83 -8.30
C ASP A 174 -10.37 -1.53 -7.71
N ALA A 175 -10.53 -0.41 -8.42
CA ALA A 175 -10.07 0.89 -7.97
C ALA A 175 -11.22 1.90 -7.87
N VAL A 176 -11.17 2.77 -6.86
CA VAL A 176 -12.01 3.96 -6.76
C VAL A 176 -11.12 5.19 -6.73
N ASP A 177 -11.12 5.98 -7.78
CA ASP A 177 -10.47 7.30 -7.78
C ASP A 177 -11.20 8.25 -6.82
N THR A 178 -10.50 8.68 -5.78
CA THR A 178 -11.00 9.58 -4.73
C THR A 178 -10.50 11.01 -4.89
N GLY A 179 -9.82 11.33 -6.00
CA GLY A 179 -9.40 12.69 -6.34
C GLY A 179 -7.89 12.90 -6.30
N SER A 180 -7.50 14.09 -5.81
CA SER A 180 -6.13 14.60 -5.74
C SER A 180 -5.37 14.04 -4.54
N LEU A 181 -4.05 14.27 -4.44
CA LEU A 181 -3.32 13.95 -3.22
C LEU A 181 -3.86 14.71 -2.00
N ALA A 182 -4.37 15.94 -2.18
CA ALA A 182 -5.05 16.68 -1.12
C ALA A 182 -6.34 16.00 -0.63
N ASP A 183 -6.92 15.08 -1.41
CA ASP A 183 -8.09 14.30 -1.03
C ASP A 183 -7.75 12.96 -0.35
N SER A 184 -6.47 12.57 -0.34
CA SER A 184 -6.01 11.25 0.09
C SER A 184 -6.26 10.95 1.56
N TRP A 185 -6.41 11.98 2.40
CA TRP A 185 -6.72 11.81 3.81
C TRP A 185 -8.01 11.02 4.05
N ARG A 186 -8.94 10.99 3.08
CA ARG A 186 -10.22 10.25 3.20
C ARG A 186 -10.05 8.73 3.25
N SER A 187 -8.87 8.22 2.94
CA SER A 187 -8.51 6.81 3.08
C SER A 187 -7.40 6.56 4.09
N GLU A 188 -7.00 7.55 4.89
CA GLU A 188 -5.94 7.45 5.90
C GLU A 188 -6.47 6.96 7.26
N PRO A 189 -5.60 6.63 8.24
CA PRO A 189 -6.05 6.16 9.55
C PRO A 189 -7.07 7.07 10.21
N GLY A 190 -8.07 6.46 10.85
CA GLY A 190 -9.16 7.18 11.51
C GLY A 190 -10.36 7.48 10.59
N THR A 191 -10.29 7.13 9.30
CA THR A 191 -11.41 7.29 8.36
C THR A 191 -12.22 6.00 8.18
N PRO A 192 -13.51 6.08 7.76
CA PRO A 192 -14.38 4.91 7.66
C PRO A 192 -13.90 3.81 6.70
N VAL A 193 -13.21 4.18 5.61
CA VAL A 193 -12.71 3.21 4.62
C VAL A 193 -11.39 2.53 5.05
N TYR A 194 -10.77 3.00 6.13
CA TYR A 194 -9.45 2.55 6.55
C TYR A 194 -9.49 1.21 7.29
N VAL A 195 -8.99 0.15 6.64
CA VAL A 195 -8.76 -1.22 7.14
C VAL A 195 -10.02 -1.97 7.57
N GLN A 196 -10.82 -1.41 8.48
CA GLN A 196 -11.96 -2.06 9.12
C GLN A 196 -12.94 -2.72 8.13
N PRO A 197 -13.36 -2.06 7.03
CA PRO A 197 -14.31 -2.68 6.09
C PRO A 197 -13.79 -3.96 5.44
N TYR A 198 -12.47 -4.12 5.34
CA TYR A 198 -11.84 -5.27 4.69
C TYR A 198 -11.60 -6.44 5.65
N LEU A 199 -11.65 -6.21 6.97
CA LEU A 199 -11.34 -7.26 7.94
C LEU A 199 -12.42 -8.36 7.92
N PRO A 200 -12.05 -9.63 8.18
CA PRO A 200 -12.99 -10.75 8.17
C PRO A 200 -13.99 -10.80 9.33
N GLY A 201 -13.99 -9.80 10.21
CA GLY A 201 -14.79 -9.79 11.43
C GLY A 201 -14.02 -10.37 12.62
N THR A 202 -14.73 -11.06 13.51
CA THR A 202 -14.15 -11.59 14.75
C THR A 202 -13.81 -13.08 14.62
N PRO A 203 -12.62 -13.51 15.05
CA PRO A 203 -12.30 -14.93 15.16
C PRO A 203 -13.29 -15.70 16.03
N PRO A 204 -13.38 -17.03 15.93
CA PRO A 204 -14.24 -17.84 16.78
C PRO A 204 -14.00 -17.59 18.27
N GLU A 205 -15.06 -17.60 19.08
CA GLU A 205 -14.93 -17.41 20.53
C GLU A 205 -14.12 -18.55 21.18
N GLY A 206 -13.32 -18.22 22.19
CA GLY A 206 -12.57 -19.21 22.98
C GLY A 206 -11.27 -19.72 22.35
N VAL A 207 -10.89 -19.25 21.16
CA VAL A 207 -9.60 -19.60 20.53
C VAL A 207 -8.44 -18.80 21.13
N GLY A 208 -7.24 -19.41 21.15
CA GLY A 208 -6.02 -18.74 21.60
C GLY A 208 -5.56 -17.66 20.62
N GLN A 209 -4.66 -16.76 21.06
CA GLN A 209 -4.16 -15.65 20.23
C GLN A 209 -3.54 -16.12 18.90
N GLU A 210 -2.80 -17.23 18.90
CA GLU A 210 -2.18 -17.78 17.69
C GLU A 210 -3.25 -18.26 16.68
N GLU A 211 -4.29 -18.92 17.16
CA GLU A 211 -5.38 -19.43 16.33
C GLU A 211 -6.26 -18.28 15.82
N ALA A 212 -6.49 -17.24 16.63
CA ALA A 212 -7.12 -16.01 16.20
C ALA A 212 -6.34 -15.31 15.07
N LEU A 213 -5.01 -15.23 15.18
CA LEU A 213 -4.15 -14.65 14.14
C LEU A 213 -4.17 -15.50 12.87
N ARG A 214 -4.09 -16.83 13.00
CA ARG A 214 -4.21 -17.75 11.86
C ARG A 214 -5.55 -17.57 11.15
N TRP A 215 -6.65 -17.49 11.90
CA TRP A 215 -7.97 -17.25 11.33
C TRP A 215 -8.00 -15.92 10.56
N LEU A 216 -7.45 -14.84 11.11
CA LEU A 216 -7.34 -13.55 10.38
C LEU A 216 -6.52 -13.68 9.09
N HIS A 217 -5.49 -14.53 9.08
CA HIS A 217 -4.68 -14.78 7.88
C HIS A 217 -5.36 -15.67 6.84
N GLU A 218 -6.33 -16.49 7.22
CA GLU A 218 -6.97 -17.45 6.31
C GLU A 218 -8.30 -16.93 5.75
N ASN A 219 -8.87 -15.90 6.38
CA ASN A 219 -10.17 -15.38 6.01
C ASN A 219 -10.02 -14.06 5.22
N PRO A 220 -10.46 -14.02 3.94
CA PRO A 220 -10.28 -12.85 3.06
C PRO A 220 -11.09 -11.62 3.50
N GLY A 221 -12.09 -11.83 4.34
CA GLY A 221 -13.11 -10.87 4.72
C GLY A 221 -14.17 -10.68 3.65
N GLU A 222 -15.13 -9.80 3.95
CA GLU A 222 -16.21 -9.50 3.03
C GLU A 222 -15.71 -8.59 1.89
N PRO A 223 -16.12 -8.85 0.63
CA PRO A 223 -15.80 -7.96 -0.47
C PRO A 223 -16.31 -6.53 -0.23
N VAL A 224 -15.42 -5.55 -0.33
CA VAL A 224 -15.78 -4.13 -0.21
C VAL A 224 -16.00 -3.56 -1.61
N THR A 225 -17.26 -3.46 -2.04
CA THR A 225 -17.59 -3.00 -3.39
C THR A 225 -17.14 -1.56 -3.65
N ALA A 226 -16.96 -1.20 -4.93
CA ALA A 226 -16.63 0.17 -5.32
C ALA A 226 -17.68 1.21 -4.84
N ALA A 227 -18.96 0.82 -4.81
CA ALA A 227 -20.03 1.66 -4.27
C ALA A 227 -19.85 1.91 -2.77
N ARG A 228 -19.51 0.86 -2.01
CA ARG A 228 -19.25 0.98 -0.57
C ARG A 228 -18.02 1.82 -0.27
N VAL A 229 -16.95 1.69 -1.07
CA VAL A 229 -15.76 2.56 -0.95
C VAL A 229 -16.13 4.03 -1.18
N ARG A 230 -16.92 4.35 -2.22
CA ARG A 230 -17.37 5.73 -2.49
C ARG A 230 -18.19 6.31 -1.35
N GLU A 231 -19.10 5.53 -0.78
CA GLU A 231 -19.91 5.91 0.38
C GLU A 231 -19.02 6.23 1.60
N LEU A 232 -18.13 5.31 1.97
CA LEU A 232 -17.23 5.47 3.13
C LEU A 232 -16.27 6.66 2.97
N VAL A 233 -15.79 6.92 1.75
CA VAL A 233 -14.96 8.09 1.43
C VAL A 233 -15.76 9.38 1.53
N ALA A 234 -17.03 9.38 1.11
CA ALA A 234 -17.91 10.55 1.21
C ALA A 234 -18.32 10.85 2.66
N GLU A 235 -18.43 9.84 3.51
CA GLU A 235 -18.68 9.97 4.95
C GLU A 235 -17.47 10.43 5.75
N ALA A 236 -16.27 10.40 5.17
CA ALA A 236 -15.05 10.73 5.88
C ALA A 236 -15.05 12.18 6.37
N VAL A 237 -14.77 12.37 7.66
CA VAL A 237 -14.60 13.68 8.29
C VAL A 237 -13.14 13.85 8.69
N ARG A 238 -12.52 14.96 8.30
CA ARG A 238 -11.09 15.19 8.55
C ARG A 238 -10.87 15.47 10.04
N GLY A 239 -10.36 14.47 10.75
CA GLY A 239 -9.93 14.56 12.16
C GLY A 239 -8.46 14.94 12.30
N GLN A 240 -7.90 14.71 13.48
CA GLN A 240 -6.45 14.78 13.68
C GLN A 240 -5.76 13.75 12.79
N ALA A 241 -4.71 14.16 12.07
CA ALA A 241 -3.98 13.24 11.21
C ALA A 241 -3.24 12.17 12.03
N GLY A 242 -3.13 10.99 11.43
CA GLY A 242 -2.34 9.88 11.96
C GLY A 242 -3.17 8.86 12.74
N GLY A 243 -2.69 7.62 12.71
CA GLY A 243 -3.33 6.50 13.40
C GLY A 243 -2.66 6.14 14.71
N VAL A 244 -3.24 5.15 15.38
CA VAL A 244 -2.56 4.36 16.41
C VAL A 244 -2.31 2.98 15.82
N LEU A 245 -1.07 2.50 15.87
CA LEU A 245 -0.78 1.13 15.45
C LEU A 245 -1.55 0.15 16.36
N PRO A 246 -2.28 -0.83 15.80
CA PRO A 246 -2.85 -1.91 16.59
C PRO A 246 -1.72 -2.62 17.33
N GLY A 247 -1.78 -2.67 18.66
CA GLY A 247 -0.89 -3.50 19.47
C GLY A 247 0.40 -2.89 20.00
N GLY A 248 0.58 -1.56 19.98
CA GLY A 248 1.65 -0.88 20.74
C GLY A 248 3.03 -1.51 20.58
N PHE A 249 3.63 -1.38 19.39
CA PHE A 249 5.02 -1.78 19.15
C PHE A 249 5.98 -0.72 19.69
#